data_AF-A0A7V5FPF1-F1
#
_entry.id   AF-A0A7V5FPF1-F1
#
_cell.length_a   1.000
_cell.length_b   1.000
_cell.length_c   1.000
_cell.angle_alpha   90.00
_cell.angle_beta   90.00
_cell.angle_gamma   90.00
#
_symmetry.space_group_name_H-M   'P 1'
#
loop_
_entity.id
_entity.type
_entity.pdbx_description
1 polymer ?
#
loop_
_entity_poly.entity_id
_entity_poly.type
_entity_poly.pdbx_seq_one_letter_code
_entity_poly.pdbx_strand_id
1 'polypeptide(L)'
;MSLVASVKDVLFPARCLACDKQLDRYRLPLLCEDCRSRLSPITAPLCLCCGIPFPAGENHLCGDCLSGRWPFDLARAPFLYEEPLVSLIHKWKFGRQLTGLATMAHLS
;
A
#
# COMPACT_ATOMS: atom_id res chain seq x y z
N MET A 1 19.40 -16.99 -20.24
CA MET A 1 18.14 -16.21 -20.26
C MET A 1 17.15 -16.98 -21.14
N SER A 2 16.05 -17.46 -20.58
CA SER A 2 15.12 -18.37 -21.30
C SER A 2 14.18 -17.58 -22.21
N LEU A 3 14.18 -17.91 -23.50
CA LEU A 3 13.28 -17.35 -24.54
C LEU A 3 11.79 -17.44 -24.17
N VAL A 4 11.41 -18.44 -23.36
CA VAL A 4 10.02 -18.70 -22.97
C VAL A 4 9.48 -17.63 -22.01
N ALA A 5 10.34 -17.01 -21.19
CA ALA A 5 9.92 -15.94 -20.29
C ALA A 5 9.58 -14.66 -21.06
N SER A 6 10.37 -14.33 -22.10
CA SER A 6 10.19 -13.12 -22.90
C SER A 6 8.89 -13.10 -23.71
N VAL A 7 8.43 -14.26 -24.21
CA VAL A 7 7.15 -14.34 -24.94
C VAL A 7 5.95 -14.10 -24.02
N LYS A 8 6.03 -14.54 -22.75
CA LYS A 8 4.95 -14.32 -21.77
C LYS A 8 4.74 -12.85 -21.45
N ASP A 9 5.81 -12.07 -21.29
CA ASP A 9 5.70 -10.63 -21.02
C ASP A 9 5.12 -9.84 -22.21
N VAL A 10 5.27 -10.35 -23.44
CA VAL A 10 4.67 -9.75 -24.64
C VAL A 10 3.17 -10.05 -24.72
N LEU A 11 2.75 -11.28 -24.43
CA LEU A 11 1.34 -11.69 -24.49
C LEU A 11 0.54 -11.20 -23.27
N PHE A 12 1.18 -11.09 -22.11
CA PHE A 12 0.58 -10.69 -20.85
C PHE A 12 1.44 -9.62 -20.15
N PRO A 13 1.47 -8.39 -20.69
CA PRO A 13 2.31 -7.34 -20.13
C PRO A 13 1.86 -7.01 -18.71
N ALA A 14 2.84 -6.97 -17.79
CA ALA A 14 2.61 -6.52 -16.43
C ALA A 14 2.11 -5.07 -16.45
N ARG A 15 1.08 -4.77 -15.66
CA ARG A 15 0.49 -3.43 -15.53
C ARG A 15 0.53 -2.97 -14.10
N CYS A 16 0.72 -1.66 -13.92
CA CYS A 16 0.65 -1.00 -12.61
C CYS A 16 -0.76 -1.17 -12.05
N LEU A 17 -0.88 -1.73 -10.85
CA LEU A 17 -2.19 -1.96 -10.24
C LEU A 17 -2.93 -0.66 -9.89
N ALA A 18 -2.21 0.46 -9.73
CA ALA A 18 -2.79 1.76 -9.46
C ALA A 18 -3.31 2.45 -10.74
N CYS A 19 -2.39 2.80 -11.65
CA CYS A 19 -2.69 3.63 -12.83
C CYS A 19 -2.83 2.87 -14.16
N ASP A 20 -2.71 1.53 -14.15
CA ASP A 20 -2.80 0.64 -15.32
C ASP A 20 -1.71 0.81 -16.39
N LYS A 21 -0.71 1.68 -16.15
CA LYS A 21 0.47 1.83 -17.01
C LYS A 21 1.22 0.50 -17.15
N GLN A 22 1.64 0.18 -18.38
CA GLN A 22 2.49 -0.98 -18.64
C GLN A 22 3.83 -0.86 -17.91
N LEU A 23 4.26 -1.95 -17.28
CA LEU A 23 5.54 -2.09 -16.61
C LEU A 23 6.53 -2.79 -17.55
N ASP A 24 7.82 -2.46 -17.43
CA ASP A 24 8.86 -3.04 -18.28
C ASP A 24 9.04 -4.54 -18.08
N ARG A 25 8.80 -5.00 -16.84
CA ARG A 25 8.93 -6.41 -16.43
C ARG A 25 7.95 -6.71 -15.31
N TYR A 26 7.55 -7.99 -15.19
CA TYR A 26 6.84 -8.46 -14.01
C TYR A 26 7.79 -8.48 -12.79
N ARG A 27 7.64 -7.49 -11.90
CA ARG A 27 8.37 -7.39 -10.64
C ARG A 27 7.43 -6.92 -9.54
N LEU A 28 7.46 -7.58 -8.39
CA LEU A 28 6.73 -7.13 -7.21
C LEU A 28 7.48 -6.00 -6.49
N PRO A 29 6.77 -5.00 -5.95
CA PRO A 29 5.33 -4.73 -6.11
C PRO A 29 4.98 -4.32 -7.56
N LEU A 30 3.79 -4.70 -8.05
CA LEU A 30 3.29 -4.33 -9.39
C LEU A 30 2.83 -2.86 -9.42
N LEU A 31 3.76 -1.95 -9.17
CA LEU A 31 3.59 -0.50 -9.22
C LEU A 31 4.64 0.10 -10.13
N CYS A 32 4.25 1.09 -10.93
CA CYS A 32 5.23 1.92 -11.61
C CYS A 32 5.93 2.84 -10.60
N GLU A 33 7.10 3.38 -10.98
CA GLU A 33 7.90 4.22 -10.10
C GLU A 33 7.14 5.44 -9.57
N ASP A 34 6.35 6.11 -10.42
CA ASP A 34 5.52 7.25 -10.03
C ASP A 34 4.48 6.89 -8.96
N CYS A 35 3.75 5.79 -9.15
CA CYS A 35 2.77 5.34 -8.16
C CYS A 35 3.45 4.89 -6.87
N ARG A 36 4.63 4.28 -6.97
CA ARG A 36 5.40 3.85 -5.81
C ARG A 36 5.92 5.04 -5.00
N SER A 37 6.45 6.07 -5.66
CA SER A 37 6.98 7.27 -5.01
C SER A 37 5.89 8.13 -4.35
N ARG A 38 4.64 7.95 -4.76
CA ARG A 38 3.47 8.63 -4.19
C ARG A 38 2.84 7.91 -3.00
N LEU A 39 3.35 6.73 -2.61
CA LEU A 39 2.92 6.10 -1.37
C LEU A 39 3.52 6.87 -0.19
N SER A 40 2.68 7.54 0.60
CA SER A 40 3.13 8.31 1.75
C SER A 40 3.23 7.42 3.00
N PRO A 41 4.45 7.10 3.47
CA PRO A 41 4.62 6.29 4.66
C PRO A 41 4.10 7.04 5.89
N ILE A 42 3.49 6.31 6.83
CA ILE A 42 3.14 6.86 8.14
C ILE A 42 4.40 6.91 8.99
N THR A 43 4.78 8.12 9.39
CA THR A 43 5.95 8.38 10.25
C THR A 43 5.53 9.15 11.50
N ALA A 44 6.44 9.21 12.48
CA ALA A 44 6.23 10.00 13.69
C ALA A 44 6.11 11.51 13.36
N PRO A 45 5.34 12.29 14.15
CA PRO A 45 4.64 11.87 15.36
C PRO A 45 3.33 11.11 15.09
N LEU A 46 3.03 10.08 15.88
CA LEU A 46 1.83 9.24 15.73
C LEU A 46 1.30 8.70 17.06
N CYS A 47 0.05 8.24 17.05
CA CYS A 47 -0.59 7.65 18.22
C CYS A 47 0.06 6.32 18.59
N LEU A 48 0.51 6.19 19.84
CA LEU A 48 1.17 4.97 20.32
C LEU A 48 0.25 3.73 20.31
N CYS A 49 -1.08 3.90 20.34
CA CYS A 49 -2.04 2.80 20.26
C CYS A 49 -2.57 2.60 18.83
N CYS A 50 -3.37 3.52 18.29
CA CYS A 50 -4.02 3.33 16.99
C CYS A 50 -3.17 3.70 15.76
N GLY A 51 -2.01 4.33 15.94
CA GLY A 51 -1.11 4.68 14.84
C GLY A 51 -1.53 5.89 13.99
N ILE A 52 -2.58 6.64 14.36
CA ILE A 52 -2.97 7.86 13.64
C ILE A 52 -1.84 8.90 13.73
N PRO A 53 -1.39 9.50 12.61
CA PRO A 53 -0.33 10.50 12.63
C PRO A 53 -0.82 11.82 13.21
N PHE A 54 0.10 12.58 13.79
CA PHE A 54 -0.11 13.93 14.30
C PHE A 54 0.58 14.97 13.40
N PRO A 55 0.04 16.20 13.30
CA PRO A 55 0.63 17.24 12.48
C PRO A 55 1.96 17.78 13.06
N ALA A 56 2.16 17.70 14.38
CA ALA A 56 3.35 18.19 15.06
C ALA A 56 3.50 17.56 16.45
N GLY A 57 4.68 17.71 17.05
CA GLY A 57 5.00 17.26 18.41
C GLY A 57 5.66 15.90 18.48
N GLU A 58 5.45 15.20 19.58
CA GLU A 58 6.01 13.86 19.86
C GLU A 58 4.94 12.77 19.79
N ASN A 59 5.36 11.51 19.84
CA ASN A 59 4.42 10.39 19.94
C ASN A 59 3.69 10.43 21.28
N HIS A 60 2.36 10.31 21.25
CA HIS A 60 1.51 10.28 22.43
C HIS A 60 0.23 9.49 22.14
N LEU A 61 -0.70 9.37 23.09
CA LEU A 61 -2.02 8.77 22.83
C LEU A 61 -2.98 9.83 22.29
N CYS A 62 -3.75 9.48 21.25
CA CYS A 62 -4.83 10.34 20.79
C CYS A 62 -6.04 10.29 21.74
N GLY A 63 -6.97 11.24 21.62
CA GLY A 63 -8.16 11.34 22.47
C GLY A 63 -9.02 10.08 22.48
N ASP A 64 -9.25 9.45 21.31
CA ASP A 64 -10.02 8.20 21.23
C ASP A 64 -9.33 7.07 21.99
N CYS A 65 -7.99 6.95 21.90
CA CYS A 65 -7.24 5.92 22.61
C CYS A 65 -7.19 6.17 24.12
N LEU A 66 -7.13 7.43 24.57
CA LEU A 66 -7.22 7.77 25.98
C LEU A 66 -8.58 7.42 26.60
N SER A 67 -9.65 7.46 25.80
CA SER A 67 -11.01 7.11 26.25
C SER A 67 -11.27 5.61 26.40
N GLY A 68 -10.31 4.74 26.04
CA GLY A 68 -10.46 3.28 26.14
C GLY A 68 -11.47 2.69 25.15
N ARG A 69 -11.71 3.37 24.03
CA ARG A 69 -12.76 3.02 23.07
C ARG A 69 -12.52 1.73 22.29
N TRP A 70 -11.27 1.30 22.16
CA TRP A 70 -10.87 0.23 21.23
C TRP A 70 -10.60 -1.09 21.95
N PRO A 71 -11.06 -2.24 21.40
CA PRO A 71 -10.78 -3.58 21.95
C PRO A 71 -9.44 -4.15 21.44
N PHE A 72 -8.47 -3.30 21.11
CA PHE A 72 -7.14 -3.72 20.62
C PHE A 72 -6.04 -2.96 21.37
N ASP A 73 -4.87 -3.57 21.49
CA ASP A 73 -3.70 -2.95 22.13
C ASP A 73 -2.91 -2.07 21.15
N LEU A 74 -2.84 -2.48 19.87
CA LEU A 74 -2.03 -1.82 18.86
C LEU A 74 -2.63 -1.95 17.45
N ALA A 75 -2.69 -0.83 16.72
CA ALA A 75 -2.96 -0.80 15.29
C ALA A 75 -1.89 0.01 14.56
N ARG A 76 -1.37 -0.51 13.44
CA ARG A 76 -0.37 0.16 12.60
C ARG A 76 -0.67 -0.07 11.12
N ALA A 77 -0.57 1.00 10.35
CA ALA A 77 -0.60 0.97 8.90
C ALA A 77 0.73 1.51 8.35
N PRO A 78 1.26 0.94 7.26
CA PRO A 78 2.53 1.38 6.69
C PRO A 78 2.42 2.72 5.93
N PHE A 79 1.22 3.06 5.42
CA PHE A 79 1.00 4.24 4.57
C PHE A 79 -0.31 4.95 4.91
N LEU A 80 -0.38 6.24 4.56
CA LEU A 80 -1.59 7.05 4.60
C LEU A 80 -2.63 6.53 3.61
N TYR A 81 -3.90 6.63 3.98
CA TYR A 81 -5.02 6.24 3.13
C TYR A 81 -5.32 7.33 2.09
N GLU A 82 -4.45 7.46 1.10
CA GLU A 82 -4.54 8.42 -0.01
C GLU A 82 -4.16 7.77 -1.36
N GLU A 83 -4.28 8.50 -2.48
CA GLU A 83 -3.89 7.98 -3.78
C GLU A 83 -2.36 7.80 -3.88
N PRO A 84 -1.84 6.68 -4.42
CA PRO A 84 -2.57 5.65 -5.16
C PRO A 84 -3.09 4.48 -4.31
N LEU A 85 -2.84 4.46 -3.00
CA LEU A 85 -3.19 3.35 -2.11
C LEU A 85 -4.71 3.10 -2.05
N VAL A 86 -5.52 4.16 -2.03
CA VAL A 86 -6.99 4.06 -2.05
C VAL A 86 -7.46 3.26 -3.25
N SER A 87 -7.01 3.62 -4.46
CA SER A 87 -7.33 2.90 -5.70
C SER A 87 -6.89 1.43 -5.65
N LEU A 88 -5.72 1.14 -5.10
CA LEU A 88 -5.22 -0.23 -4.93
C LEU A 88 -6.11 -1.07 -4.02
N ILE A 89 -6.44 -0.53 -2.84
CA ILE A 89 -7.30 -1.19 -1.85
C ILE A 89 -8.71 -1.41 -2.43
N HIS A 90 -9.27 -0.42 -3.14
CA HIS A 90 -10.59 -0.54 -3.75
C HIS A 90 -10.63 -1.64 -4.83
N LYS A 91 -9.68 -1.65 -5.77
CA LYS A 91 -9.61 -2.69 -6.82
C LYS A 91 -9.44 -4.08 -6.22
N TRP A 92 -8.70 -4.18 -5.12
CA TRP A 92 -8.53 -5.44 -4.42
C TRP A 92 -9.80 -5.89 -3.68
N LYS A 93 -10.35 -5.05 -2.79
CA LYS A 93 -11.49 -5.36 -1.92
C LYS A 93 -12.79 -5.58 -2.70
N PHE A 94 -13.00 -4.82 -3.79
CA PHE A 94 -14.27 -4.81 -4.52
C PHE A 94 -14.16 -5.22 -5.99
N GLY A 95 -12.98 -5.00 -6.61
CA GLY A 95 -12.76 -5.30 -8.04
C GLY A 95 -12.39 -6.76 -8.35
N ARG A 96 -12.37 -7.65 -7.35
CA ARG A 96 -11.94 -9.06 -7.47
C ARG A 96 -10.53 -9.22 -8.07
N GLN A 97 -9.69 -8.19 -7.97
CA GLN A 97 -8.37 -8.17 -8.59
C GLN A 97 -7.32 -8.76 -7.63
N LEU A 98 -7.37 -10.09 -7.47
CA LEU A 98 -6.53 -10.84 -6.52
C LEU A 98 -5.03 -10.83 -6.88
N THR A 99 -4.68 -10.47 -8.12
CA THR A 99 -3.28 -10.28 -8.55
C THR A 99 -2.54 -9.24 -7.70
N GLY A 100 -3.25 -8.36 -7.00
CA GLY A 100 -2.67 -7.39 -6.06
C GLY A 100 -2.20 -7.95 -4.72
N LEU A 101 -2.58 -9.18 -4.34
CA LEU A 101 -2.22 -9.76 -3.03
C LEU A 101 -0.71 -9.79 -2.79
N ALA A 102 0.04 -10.31 -3.75
CA ALA A 102 1.49 -10.39 -3.65
C ALA A 102 2.12 -8.99 -3.62
N THR A 103 1.52 -8.02 -4.29
CA THR A 103 1.98 -6.62 -4.26
C THR A 103 1.80 -6.01 -2.88
N MET A 104 0.64 -6.19 -2.26
CA MET A 104 0.36 -5.66 -0.91
C MET A 104 1.31 -6.27 0.14
N ALA A 105 1.64 -7.56 0.04
CA ALA A 105 2.60 -8.21 0.92
C ALA A 105 4.04 -7.68 0.79
N HIS A 106 4.41 -7.06 -0.34
CA HIS A 106 5.72 -6.43 -0.53
C HIS A 106 5.75 -4.95 -0.11
N LEU A 107 4.61 -4.40 0.30
CA LEU A 107 4.47 -3.00 0.72
C LEU A 107 4.41 -2.86 2.24
N SER A 108 4.06 -3.92 2.98
CA SER A 108 4.14 -4.00 4.45
C SER A 108 5.54 -4.32 4.94
#